data_AF-A0A966KDD6-F1
#
_entry.id   AF-A0A966KDD6-F1
#
_cell.length_a   1.000
_cell.length_b   1.000
_cell.length_c   1.000
_cell.angle_alpha   90.00
_cell.angle_beta   90.00
_cell.angle_gamma   90.00
#
_symmetry.space_group_name_H-M   'P 1'
#
loop_
_entity.id
_entity.type
_entity.pdbx_description
1 polymer ?
#
loop_
_entity_poly.entity_id
_entity_poly.type
_entity_poly.pdbx_seq_one_letter_code
_entity_poly.pdbx_strand_id
1 'polypeptide(L)'
;PTKAFVAIDVNTAGDISFAAGLKANLAMAKDLPRQLRLRGLGGQIVVDPAPMLRQDRKIVENALKSALRKDTVETNFVGWTAMGLIELQRARVRPNWLTR
;
A
#
# COMPACT_ATOMS: atom_id res chain seq x y z
N PRO A 1 -4.49 -5.91 11.52
CA PRO A 1 -3.79 -4.66 11.91
C PRO A 1 -3.18 -4.84 13.30
N THR A 2 -1.98 -4.30 13.52
CA THR A 2 -1.35 -4.33 14.83
C THR A 2 -1.75 -3.07 15.61
N LYS A 3 -1.33 -2.98 16.88
CA LYS A 3 -1.53 -1.76 17.67
C LYS A 3 -0.76 -0.56 17.09
N ALA A 4 0.37 -0.81 16.42
CA ALA A 4 1.25 0.23 15.92
C ALA A 4 0.93 0.65 14.48
N PHE A 5 0.70 -0.31 13.58
CA PHE A 5 0.54 -0.05 12.15
C PHE A 5 -0.32 -1.10 11.44
N VAL A 6 -0.67 -0.80 10.19
CA VAL A 6 -1.33 -1.72 9.27
C VAL A 6 -0.29 -2.32 8.35
N ALA A 7 -0.16 -3.65 8.36
CA ALA A 7 0.66 -4.38 7.39
C ALA A 7 -0.22 -4.86 6.22
N ILE A 8 0.28 -4.72 5.00
CA ILE A 8 -0.35 -5.16 3.77
C ILE A 8 0.65 -5.99 2.98
N ASP A 9 0.27 -7.19 2.59
CA ASP A 9 1.09 -8.11 1.82
C ASP A 9 0.51 -8.32 0.42
N VAL A 10 1.36 -8.36 -0.61
CA VAL A 10 0.97 -8.49 -2.01
C VAL A 10 1.48 -9.82 -2.57
N ASN A 11 0.54 -10.70 -2.90
CA ASN A 11 0.82 -12.05 -3.39
C ASN A 11 0.54 -12.20 -4.89
N THR A 12 1.35 -13.01 -5.56
CA THR A 12 1.22 -13.36 -7.00
C THR A 12 0.62 -14.75 -7.23
N ALA A 13 -0.01 -15.33 -6.19
CA ALA A 13 -0.60 -16.67 -6.24
C ALA A 13 0.38 -17.78 -6.69
N GLY A 14 1.67 -17.64 -6.37
CA GLY A 14 2.72 -18.64 -6.64
C GLY A 14 3.57 -18.37 -7.89
N ASP A 15 3.20 -17.40 -8.73
CA ASP A 15 4.06 -16.96 -9.84
C ASP A 15 5.16 -16.04 -9.31
N ILE A 16 6.39 -16.56 -9.23
CA ILE A 16 7.55 -15.85 -8.69
C ILE A 16 8.25 -14.95 -9.73
N SER A 17 7.72 -14.82 -10.94
CA SER A 17 8.32 -13.96 -11.97
C SER A 17 8.18 -12.47 -11.61
N PHE A 18 9.20 -11.68 -11.94
CA PHE A 18 9.15 -10.23 -11.73
C PHE A 18 8.02 -9.54 -12.51
N ALA A 19 7.63 -10.09 -13.66
CA ALA A 19 6.51 -9.58 -14.44
C ALA A 19 5.17 -9.76 -13.70
N ALA A 20 4.96 -10.92 -13.08
CA ALA A 20 3.78 -11.17 -12.26
C ALA A 20 3.77 -10.27 -11.01
N GLY A 21 4.93 -10.10 -10.35
CA GLY A 21 5.06 -9.20 -9.22
C GLY A 21 4.77 -7.74 -9.57
N LEU A 22 5.32 -7.22 -10.67
CA LEU A 22 5.00 -5.87 -11.16
C LEU A 22 3.50 -5.72 -11.45
N LYS A 23 2.89 -6.69 -12.13
CA LYS A 23 1.45 -6.68 -12.42
C LYS A 23 0.62 -6.66 -11.14
N ALA A 24 0.96 -7.49 -10.15
CA ALA A 24 0.28 -7.53 -8.85
C ALA A 24 0.44 -6.22 -8.08
N ASN A 25 1.65 -5.64 -8.06
CA ASN A 25 1.92 -4.37 -7.39
C ASN A 25 1.16 -3.20 -8.03
N LEU A 26 1.02 -3.17 -9.36
CA LEU A 26 0.22 -2.16 -10.06
C LEU A 26 -1.29 -2.33 -9.82
N ALA A 27 -1.77 -3.56 -9.69
CA ALA A 27 -3.15 -3.83 -9.30
C ALA A 27 -3.41 -3.38 -7.86
N MET A 28 -2.51 -3.71 -6.93
CA MET A 28 -2.55 -3.24 -5.54
C MET A 28 -2.56 -1.72 -5.48
N ALA A 29 -1.67 -1.04 -6.20
CA ALA A 29 -1.57 0.42 -6.18
C ALA A 29 -2.89 1.11 -6.55
N LYS A 30 -3.64 0.55 -7.51
CA LYS A 30 -4.94 1.07 -7.95
C LYS A 30 -6.05 0.82 -6.92
N ASP A 31 -6.06 -0.34 -6.26
CA ASP A 31 -7.15 -0.75 -5.38
C ASP A 31 -6.96 -0.32 -3.91
N LEU A 32 -5.71 -0.12 -3.48
CA LEU A 32 -5.35 0.14 -2.10
C LEU A 32 -6.15 1.28 -1.44
N PRO A 33 -6.31 2.48 -2.04
CA PRO A 33 -7.03 3.56 -1.37
C PRO A 33 -8.49 3.21 -1.07
N ARG A 34 -9.17 2.53 -2.01
CA ARG A 34 -10.53 2.04 -1.82
C ARG A 34 -10.59 1.02 -0.68
N GLN A 35 -9.65 0.08 -0.62
CA GLN A 35 -9.59 -0.95 0.42
C GLN A 35 -9.34 -0.36 1.81
N LEU A 36 -8.46 0.64 1.91
CA LEU A 36 -8.21 1.37 3.15
C LEU A 36 -9.45 2.15 3.61
N ARG A 37 -10.17 2.78 2.67
CA ARG A 37 -11.41 3.53 2.96
C ARG A 37 -12.53 2.61 3.45
N LEU A 38 -12.78 1.50 2.76
CA LEU A 38 -13.85 0.56 3.12
C LEU A 38 -13.65 -0.06 4.51
N ARG A 39 -12.40 -0.25 4.93
CA ARG A 39 -12.08 -0.80 6.27
C ARG A 39 -11.85 0.26 7.34
N GLY A 40 -11.88 1.55 6.98
CA GLY A 40 -11.58 2.65 7.90
C GLY A 40 -10.15 2.62 8.44
N LEU A 41 -9.19 2.05 7.70
CA LEU A 41 -7.80 1.88 8.16
C LEU A 41 -7.03 3.20 8.03
N GLY A 42 -6.38 3.64 9.10
CA GLY A 42 -5.57 4.87 9.10
C GLY A 42 -4.37 4.77 10.04
N GLY A 43 -3.57 5.83 10.08
CA GLY A 43 -2.28 5.88 10.76
C GLY A 43 -1.14 5.39 9.86
N GLN A 44 -0.13 4.78 10.47
CA GLN A 44 1.00 4.19 9.75
C GLN A 44 0.56 2.92 9.02
N ILE A 45 0.93 2.84 7.74
CA ILE A 45 0.64 1.70 6.88
C ILE A 45 1.95 1.31 6.19
N VAL A 46 2.26 0.02 6.23
CA VAL A 46 3.42 -0.56 5.56
C VAL A 46 2.91 -1.59 4.55
N VAL A 47 3.37 -1.47 3.30
CA VAL A 47 3.06 -2.42 2.23
C VAL A 47 4.32 -3.20 1.90
N ASP A 48 4.22 -4.52 1.95
CA ASP A 48 5.21 -5.48 1.46
C ASP A 48 4.84 -5.86 0.01
N PRO A 49 5.53 -5.31 -1.00
CA PRO A 49 5.20 -5.55 -2.39
C PRO A 49 5.74 -6.90 -2.86
N ALA A 50 5.07 -7.49 -3.84
CA ALA A 50 5.54 -8.69 -4.52
C ALA A 50 6.93 -8.43 -5.17
N PRO A 51 7.77 -9.47 -5.33
CA PRO A 51 9.08 -9.34 -5.95
C PRO A 51 9.01 -8.67 -7.32
N MET A 52 9.81 -7.63 -7.54
CA MET A 52 9.92 -6.92 -8.82
C MET A 52 11.32 -6.35 -9.00
N LEU A 53 11.66 -5.93 -10.22
CA LEU A 53 12.94 -5.27 -10.47
C LEU A 53 12.97 -3.91 -9.77
N ARG A 54 14.15 -3.54 -9.25
CA ARG A 54 14.33 -2.26 -8.53
C ARG A 54 13.96 -1.05 -9.40
N GLN A 55 14.22 -1.11 -10.71
CA GLN A 55 13.87 -0.06 -11.67
C GLN A 55 12.35 0.17 -11.79
N ASP A 56 11.54 -0.88 -11.56
CA ASP A 56 10.09 -0.81 -11.67
C ASP A 56 9.42 -0.15 -10.45
N ARG A 57 10.17 0.03 -9.35
CA ARG A 57 9.66 0.71 -8.14
C ARG A 57 9.08 2.08 -8.45
N LYS A 58 9.70 2.83 -9.38
CA LYS A 58 9.21 4.16 -9.74
C LYS A 58 7.86 4.12 -10.44
N ILE A 59 7.61 3.08 -11.23
CA ILE A 59 6.34 2.85 -11.93
C ILE A 59 5.24 2.58 -10.90
N VAL A 60 5.50 1.68 -9.94
CA VAL A 60 4.56 1.37 -8.85
C VAL A 60 4.30 2.58 -7.96
N GLU A 61 5.35 3.32 -7.58
CA GLU A 61 5.22 4.55 -6.78
C GLU A 61 4.33 5.59 -7.48
N ASN A 62 4.57 5.84 -8.77
CA ASN A 62 3.79 6.83 -9.52
C ASN A 62 2.32 6.40 -9.63
N ALA A 63 2.07 5.12 -9.89
CA ALA A 63 0.70 4.57 -9.93
C ALA A 63 0.00 4.73 -8.57
N LEU A 64 0.69 4.38 -7.48
CA LEU A 64 0.17 4.48 -6.12
C LEU A 64 -0.10 5.94 -5.73
N LYS A 65 0.85 6.86 -5.95
CA LYS A 65 0.66 8.30 -5.68
C LYS A 65 -0.53 8.87 -6.46
N SER A 66 -0.69 8.47 -7.73
CA SER A 66 -1.83 8.90 -8.56
C SER A 66 -3.16 8.39 -8.01
N ALA A 67 -3.21 7.13 -7.54
CA ALA A 67 -4.41 6.55 -6.93
C ALA A 67 -4.75 7.21 -5.58
N LEU A 68 -3.74 7.43 -4.72
CA LEU A 68 -3.92 8.07 -3.41
C LEU A 68 -4.43 9.51 -3.53
N ARG A 69 -3.95 10.29 -4.51
CA ARG A 69 -4.42 11.66 -4.78
C ARG A 69 -5.91 11.75 -5.14
N LYS A 70 -6.49 10.66 -5.66
CA LYS A 70 -7.91 10.58 -6.01
C LYS A 70 -8.77 10.07 -4.84
N ASP A 71 -8.15 9.61 -3.75
CA ASP A 71 -8.87 9.17 -2.57
C ASP A 71 -9.43 10.38 -1.80
N THR A 72 -10.57 10.19 -1.14
CA THR A 72 -11.21 11.23 -0.32
C THR A 72 -10.51 11.39 1.04
N VAL A 73 -9.71 10.41 1.44
CA VAL A 73 -8.96 10.42 2.69
C VAL A 73 -7.49 10.66 2.38
N GLU A 74 -6.95 11.74 2.94
CA GLU A 74 -5.55 12.09 2.74
C GLU A 74 -4.63 10.94 3.16
N THR A 75 -3.79 10.52 2.22
CA THR A 75 -2.79 9.49 2.43
C THR A 75 -1.49 9.94 1.79
N ASN A 76 -0.49 10.21 2.62
CA ASN A 76 0.83 10.60 2.18
C ASN A 76 1.67 9.36 1.86
N PHE A 77 2.34 9.37 0.72
CA PHE A 77 3.39 8.41 0.40
C PHE A 77 4.69 8.91 1.03
N VAL A 78 5.19 8.19 2.04
CA VAL A 78 6.40 8.58 2.78
C VAL A 78 7.64 8.20 1.98
N GLY A 79 7.71 6.95 1.52
CA GLY A 79 8.89 6.47 0.83
C GLY A 79 8.99 4.97 0.74
N TRP A 80 10.18 4.53 0.31
CA TRP A 80 10.62 3.15 0.38
C TRP A 80 11.54 2.98 1.60
N THR A 81 11.36 1.92 2.36
CA THR A 81 12.31 1.56 3.42
C THR A 81 13.60 0.99 2.82
N ALA A 82 14.64 0.90 3.65
CA ALA A 82 15.88 0.20 3.27
C ALA A 82 15.63 -1.27 2.89
N MET A 83 14.66 -1.92 3.53
CA MET A 83 14.26 -3.30 3.22
C MET A 83 13.37 -3.42 1.97
N GLY A 84 12.92 -2.30 1.39
CA GLY A 84 12.10 -2.30 0.18
C GLY A 84 10.59 -2.36 0.41
N LEU A 85 10.13 -2.08 1.63
CA LEU A 85 8.71 -1.87 1.92
C LEU A 85 8.29 -0.47 1.50
N ILE A 86 6.99 -0.26 1.27
CA ILE A 86 6.42 1.06 1.03
C ILE A 86 5.81 1.59 2.33
N GLU A 87 6.15 2.81 2.71
CA GLU A 87 5.59 3.48 3.88
C GLU A 87 4.57 4.54 3.47
N LEU A 88 3.40 4.49 4.11
CA LEU A 88 2.33 5.46 3.93
C LEU A 88 1.87 5.99 5.30
N GLN A 89 1.45 7.25 5.32
CA GLN A 89 0.80 7.88 6.46
C GLN A 89 -0.61 8.31 6.04
N ARG A 90 -1.65 7.73 6.66
CA ARG A 90 -3.05 8.03 6.33
C ARG A 90 -3.78 8.71 7.47
N ALA A 91 -4.58 9.73 7.15
CA ALA A 91 -5.45 10.39 8.12
C ALA A 91 -6.45 9.39 8.75
N ARG A 92 -6.72 9.54 10.05
CA ARG A 92 -7.75 8.75 10.75
C ARG A 92 -9.07 9.50 10.71
N VAL A 93 -10.00 9.02 9.88
CA VAL A 93 -11.30 9.69 9.64
C VAL A 93 -12.45 9.08 10.44
N ARG A 94 -12.22 7.93 11.09
CA ARG A 94 -13.17 7.29 12.02
C ARG A 94 -12.40 6.84 13.26
N PRO A 95 -13.00 6.89 14.47
CA PRO A 95 -12.45 6.17 15.62
C PRO A 95 -12.32 4.68 15.24
N ASN A 96 -11.15 4.09 15.46
CA ASN A 96 -10.91 2.69 15.16
C ASN A 96 -11.94 1.84 15.93
N TRP A 97 -12.76 1.06 15.24
CA TRP A 97 -13.68 0.12 15.86
C TRP A 97 -12.95 -1.02 16.60
N LEU A 98 -11.66 -1.23 16.27
CA LEU A 98 -10.74 -2.16 16.95
C LEU A 98 -10.23 -1.66 18.31
N THR A 99 -10.58 -0.44 18.71
CA THR A 99 -10.23 0.15 20.01
C THR A 99 -11.45 0.31 20.93
N ARG A 100 -12.54 -0.42 20.65
CA ARG A 100 -13.61 -0.68 21.62
C ARG A 100 -13.46 -2.06 22.22
#